data_AF-A0AA89BXI1-F1
#
_entry.id   AF-A0AA89BXI1-F1
#
_cell.length_a   1.000
_cell.length_b   1.000
_cell.length_c   1.000
_cell.angle_alpha   90.00
_cell.angle_beta   90.00
_cell.angle_gamma   90.00
#
_symmetry.space_group_name_H-M   'P 1'
#
loop_
_entity.id
_entity.type
_entity.pdbx_description
1 polymer ?
#
loop_
_entity_poly.entity_id
_entity_poly.type
_entity_poly.pdbx_seq_one_letter_code
_entity_poly.pdbx_strand_id
1 'polypeptide(L)'
;SRYDTIAGMHNAAAFPFAHQGPNFLGWHRLYVNMFEEALQEIRSDVVLCYWDSTLDFLMPGSSQRFTVAFSADLFGNGRGNVINGAFANWQLPGGGTLRRDIAGNRFPNPPPSLTRPGIVDLIATDPSITSHTQIVRGGTGFTDPDTGRVHTWEEEHDNTHVWVGEIMQDVVTAPGDPVFFFHHTFIDYVWELFRQKINPNGDIDLREDYPNVEGPHAPDAPIGGFPGISNREAYSDEYSRMYAPHPTCSNNCGGSTQFLYCPDGGTMANPNRRCISREINSDLVPAAAVAPAAAMQAMAFGPEATMARFGPAATMGMFGPAAARAGFSPATTMGMFGPAATRAGFSPAATMGMFGLAASRALFGPAAMSRDVPAVGSARVSVEATDTVAVRSALSEPPPPVSGIQFQSSFSDSRI
;
A
#
# COMPACT_ATOMS: atom_id res chain seq x y z
N SER A 1 -7.53 12.22 14.97
CA SER A 1 -7.84 12.49 13.55
C SER A 1 -9.24 11.97 13.24
N ARG A 2 -9.82 12.23 12.05
CA ARG A 2 -11.12 11.62 11.68
C ARG A 2 -11.03 10.10 11.62
N TYR A 3 -9.91 9.57 11.14
CA TYR A 3 -9.61 8.13 11.19
C TYR A 3 -9.70 7.60 12.62
N ASP A 4 -9.01 8.23 13.58
CA ASP A 4 -9.01 7.75 14.98
C ASP A 4 -10.41 7.78 15.62
N THR A 5 -11.26 8.74 15.21
CA THR A 5 -12.65 8.80 15.66
C THR A 5 -13.47 7.64 15.12
N ILE A 6 -13.32 7.32 13.83
CA ILE A 6 -13.99 6.17 13.21
C ILE A 6 -13.46 4.88 13.83
N ALA A 7 -12.13 4.70 13.87
CA ALA A 7 -11.46 3.58 14.52
C ALA A 7 -11.95 3.35 15.95
N GLY A 8 -12.09 4.44 16.72
CA GLY A 8 -12.56 4.40 18.11
C GLY A 8 -14.05 4.11 18.32
N MET A 9 -14.87 4.03 17.25
CA MET A 9 -16.26 3.55 17.38
C MET A 9 -16.31 2.06 17.70
N HIS A 10 -15.34 1.30 17.21
CA HIS A 10 -15.12 -0.09 17.59
C HIS A 10 -14.41 -0.11 18.95
N ASN A 11 -15.19 -0.28 20.00
CA ASN A 11 -14.68 -0.19 21.37
C ASN A 11 -15.44 -1.13 22.31
N ALA A 12 -15.05 -1.13 23.58
CA ALA A 12 -15.66 -2.00 24.60
C ALA A 12 -17.18 -1.84 24.73
N ALA A 13 -17.74 -0.65 24.44
CA ALA A 13 -19.19 -0.43 24.47
C ALA A 13 -19.90 -0.95 23.21
N ALA A 14 -19.21 -0.99 22.07
CA ALA A 14 -19.74 -1.57 20.83
C ALA A 14 -19.66 -3.10 20.81
N PHE A 15 -18.68 -3.68 21.51
CA PHE A 15 -18.44 -5.14 21.57
C PHE A 15 -19.69 -6.02 21.68
N PRO A 16 -20.61 -5.82 22.65
CA PRO A 16 -21.78 -6.72 22.81
C PRO A 16 -22.80 -6.63 21.66
N PHE A 17 -22.67 -5.67 20.75
CA PHE A 17 -23.53 -5.51 19.58
C PHE A 17 -22.83 -5.92 18.27
N ALA A 18 -21.52 -5.72 18.21
CA ALA A 18 -20.69 -5.93 17.03
C ALA A 18 -20.10 -7.35 16.93
N HIS A 19 -20.00 -8.08 18.04
CA HIS A 19 -19.27 -9.34 18.13
C HIS A 19 -20.02 -10.40 18.92
N GLN A 20 -19.63 -11.67 18.73
CA GLN A 20 -20.15 -12.85 19.44
C GLN A 20 -21.65 -13.06 19.23
N GLY A 21 -22.14 -12.77 18.04
CA GLY A 21 -23.54 -12.93 17.74
C GLY A 21 -23.93 -12.65 16.30
N PRO A 22 -25.20 -12.93 15.95
CA PRO A 22 -25.64 -12.94 14.58
C PRO A 22 -25.50 -11.61 13.86
N ASN A 23 -25.44 -10.48 14.57
CA ASN A 23 -25.28 -9.18 13.94
C ASN A 23 -23.83 -8.82 13.57
N PHE A 24 -22.85 -9.69 13.82
CA PHE A 24 -21.43 -9.43 13.50
C PHE A 24 -21.25 -8.85 12.08
N LEU A 25 -21.91 -9.45 11.08
CA LEU A 25 -21.81 -9.02 9.69
C LEU A 25 -22.52 -7.69 9.42
N GLY A 26 -23.73 -7.51 9.96
CA GLY A 26 -24.50 -6.28 9.81
C GLY A 26 -23.80 -5.06 10.41
N TRP A 27 -23.28 -5.20 11.64
CA TRP A 27 -22.55 -4.12 12.31
C TRP A 27 -21.31 -3.70 11.51
N HIS A 28 -20.49 -4.68 11.10
CA HIS A 28 -19.25 -4.40 10.38
C HIS A 28 -19.51 -3.87 8.96
N ARG A 29 -20.59 -4.27 8.27
CA ARG A 29 -21.01 -3.69 6.98
C ARG A 29 -21.28 -2.19 7.10
N LEU A 30 -22.08 -1.78 8.07
CA LEU A 30 -22.33 -0.35 8.32
C LEU A 30 -21.05 0.39 8.67
N TYR A 31 -20.17 -0.25 9.45
CA TYR A 31 -18.90 0.34 9.86
C TYR A 31 -17.94 0.56 8.68
N VAL A 32 -17.77 -0.40 7.78
CA VAL A 32 -16.94 -0.24 6.58
C VAL A 32 -17.57 0.73 5.58
N ASN A 33 -18.90 0.74 5.43
CA ASN A 33 -19.61 1.71 4.59
C ASN A 33 -19.38 3.15 5.08
N MET A 34 -19.50 3.38 6.39
CA MET A 34 -19.22 4.68 6.99
C MET A 34 -17.76 5.11 6.78
N PHE A 35 -16.81 4.17 6.84
CA PHE A 35 -15.41 4.46 6.57
C PHE A 35 -15.17 4.82 5.09
N GLU A 36 -15.79 4.09 4.16
CA GLU A 36 -15.75 4.39 2.73
C GLU A 36 -16.32 5.78 2.42
N GLU A 37 -17.50 6.10 2.97
CA GLU A 37 -18.15 7.41 2.80
C GLU A 37 -17.27 8.55 3.34
N ALA A 38 -16.61 8.35 4.48
CA ALA A 38 -15.67 9.32 5.04
C ALA A 38 -14.44 9.55 4.13
N LEU A 39 -13.98 8.54 3.39
CA LEU A 39 -12.93 8.70 2.38
C LEU A 39 -13.46 9.41 1.13
N GLN A 40 -14.69 9.11 0.73
CA GLN A 40 -15.34 9.72 -0.44
C GLN A 40 -15.63 11.20 -0.27
N GLU A 41 -15.84 11.67 0.97
CA GLU A 41 -15.90 13.10 1.27
C GLU A 41 -14.59 13.84 0.95
N ILE A 42 -13.45 13.14 0.97
CA ILE A 42 -12.15 13.70 0.57
C ILE A 42 -11.95 13.50 -0.94
N ARG A 43 -12.29 12.31 -1.45
CA ARG A 43 -12.09 11.93 -2.85
C ARG A 43 -13.17 10.94 -3.29
N SER A 44 -14.15 11.45 -4.04
CA SER A 44 -15.41 10.75 -4.32
C SER A 44 -15.29 9.46 -5.15
N ASP A 45 -14.16 9.25 -5.82
CA ASP A 45 -13.87 8.05 -6.63
C ASP A 45 -13.20 6.93 -5.83
N VAL A 46 -12.91 7.15 -4.54
CA VAL A 46 -12.36 6.10 -3.67
C VAL A 46 -13.44 5.07 -3.37
N VAL A 47 -13.05 3.81 -3.52
CA VAL A 47 -13.77 2.65 -3.02
C VAL A 47 -12.83 1.83 -2.15
N LEU A 48 -13.36 1.11 -1.17
CA LEU A 48 -12.55 0.24 -0.32
C LEU A 48 -12.11 -1.00 -1.09
N CYS A 49 -10.80 -1.25 -1.08
CA CYS A 49 -10.25 -2.53 -1.51
C CYS A 49 -10.37 -3.55 -0.38
N TYR A 50 -10.54 -4.82 -0.72
CA TYR A 50 -10.43 -5.91 0.25
C TYR A 50 -9.04 -6.55 0.20
N TRP A 51 -8.62 -7.13 1.33
CA TRP A 51 -7.45 -7.99 1.41
C TRP A 51 -7.90 -9.46 1.44
N ASP A 52 -7.62 -10.16 0.35
CA ASP A 52 -7.93 -11.58 0.27
C ASP A 52 -6.85 -12.46 0.90
N SER A 53 -6.94 -12.64 2.21
CA SER A 53 -6.01 -13.46 2.99
C SER A 53 -6.03 -14.94 2.61
N THR A 54 -7.01 -15.42 1.84
CA THR A 54 -7.02 -16.80 1.35
C THR A 54 -5.94 -17.07 0.30
N LEU A 55 -5.49 -16.03 -0.41
CA LEU A 55 -4.37 -16.12 -1.36
C LEU A 55 -3.03 -16.29 -0.64
N ASP A 56 -2.90 -15.65 0.52
CA ASP A 56 -1.74 -15.76 1.41
C ASP A 56 -1.73 -17.10 2.13
N PHE A 57 -2.91 -17.62 2.52
CA PHE A 57 -3.04 -18.94 3.14
C PHE A 57 -2.45 -20.05 2.25
N LEU A 58 -2.58 -19.91 0.93
CA LEU A 58 -2.06 -20.88 -0.05
C LEU A 58 -0.53 -20.84 -0.20
N MET A 59 0.16 -19.87 0.40
CA MET A 59 1.62 -19.86 0.42
C MET A 59 2.16 -21.03 1.27
N PRO A 60 3.22 -21.73 0.84
CA PRO A 60 3.73 -22.90 1.55
C PRO A 60 4.32 -22.59 2.93
N GLY A 61 3.69 -23.14 3.99
CA GLY A 61 4.27 -23.19 5.34
C GLY A 61 4.79 -21.83 5.84
N SER A 62 6.07 -21.78 6.23
CA SER A 62 6.68 -20.56 6.80
C SER A 62 6.81 -19.39 5.81
N SER A 63 6.62 -19.61 4.50
CA SER A 63 6.66 -18.53 3.50
C SER A 63 5.51 -17.52 3.64
N GLN A 64 4.40 -17.91 4.29
CA GLN A 64 3.30 -16.99 4.62
C GLN A 64 3.79 -15.75 5.38
N ARG A 65 4.85 -15.88 6.19
CA ARG A 65 5.46 -14.75 6.93
C ARG A 65 6.18 -13.74 6.04
N PHE A 66 6.30 -14.04 4.76
CA PHE A 66 6.93 -13.22 3.73
C PHE A 66 5.92 -12.91 2.62
N THR A 67 4.62 -12.91 2.91
CA THR A 67 3.62 -12.47 1.92
C THR A 67 3.90 -11.05 1.43
N VAL A 68 3.69 -10.84 0.12
CA VAL A 68 3.72 -9.52 -0.51
C VAL A 68 2.66 -8.55 0.02
N ALA A 69 1.58 -9.02 0.65
CA ALA A 69 0.58 -8.15 1.28
C ALA A 69 1.23 -7.17 2.27
N PHE A 70 2.23 -7.64 3.01
CA PHE A 70 3.01 -6.85 3.97
C PHE A 70 4.31 -6.33 3.36
N SER A 71 4.27 -5.83 2.13
CA SER A 71 5.37 -5.16 1.44
C SER A 71 5.23 -3.63 1.45
N ALA A 72 6.29 -2.91 1.11
CA ALA A 72 6.26 -1.45 1.02
C ALA A 72 5.28 -0.92 -0.04
N ASP A 73 4.96 -1.70 -1.07
CA ASP A 73 4.00 -1.30 -2.12
C ASP A 73 2.54 -1.45 -1.67
N LEU A 74 2.30 -2.20 -0.59
CA LEU A 74 0.97 -2.48 -0.04
C LEU A 74 0.92 -2.01 1.42
N PHE A 75 0.78 -2.92 2.39
CA PHE A 75 0.50 -2.56 3.78
C PHE A 75 1.70 -2.10 4.60
N GLY A 76 2.92 -2.16 4.05
CA GLY A 76 4.15 -2.00 4.81
C GLY A 76 4.54 -3.28 5.55
N ASN A 77 5.76 -3.30 6.09
CA ASN A 77 6.38 -4.47 6.70
C ASN A 77 5.51 -5.11 7.79
N GLY A 78 5.57 -6.43 7.87
CA GLY A 78 4.71 -7.25 8.72
C GLY A 78 5.29 -7.53 10.11
N ARG A 79 6.57 -7.21 10.35
CA ARG A 79 7.27 -7.53 11.60
C ARG A 79 7.95 -6.31 12.20
N GLY A 80 7.75 -6.11 13.50
CA GLY A 80 8.29 -4.98 14.26
C GLY A 80 7.53 -3.68 14.03
N ASN A 81 8.21 -2.55 14.21
CA ASN A 81 7.62 -1.25 13.89
C ASN A 81 7.39 -1.15 12.38
N VAL A 82 6.23 -0.65 11.97
CA VAL A 82 5.92 -0.39 10.56
C VAL A 82 6.68 0.86 10.11
N ILE A 83 7.64 0.68 9.22
CA ILE A 83 8.63 1.69 8.83
C ILE A 83 8.69 1.94 7.32
N ASN A 84 7.93 1.18 6.52
CA ASN A 84 7.81 1.37 5.08
C ASN A 84 6.34 1.30 4.63
N GLY A 85 6.11 1.62 3.35
CA GLY A 85 4.78 1.68 2.75
C GLY A 85 3.89 2.81 3.25
N ALA A 86 2.62 2.78 2.85
CA ALA A 86 1.66 3.85 3.10
C ALA A 86 1.39 4.09 4.60
N PHE A 87 1.68 3.10 5.44
CA PHE A 87 1.44 3.14 6.89
C PHE A 87 2.73 3.24 7.72
N ALA A 88 3.85 3.64 7.11
CA ALA A 88 5.10 3.88 7.81
C ALA A 88 4.95 4.93 8.92
N ASN A 89 5.45 4.62 10.12
CA ASN A 89 5.41 5.51 11.31
C ASN A 89 4.00 5.98 11.70
N TRP A 90 2.97 5.20 11.35
CA TRP A 90 1.59 5.48 11.71
C TRP A 90 1.45 5.65 13.23
N GLN A 91 0.89 6.77 13.68
CA GLN A 91 0.77 7.09 15.10
C GLN A 91 -0.49 6.47 15.68
N LEU A 92 -0.36 5.78 16.82
CA LEU A 92 -1.51 5.19 17.49
C LEU A 92 -2.09 6.12 18.56
N PRO A 93 -3.43 6.10 18.77
CA PRO A 93 -4.04 6.72 19.94
C PRO A 93 -3.41 6.18 21.23
N GLY A 94 -2.94 7.06 22.11
CA GLY A 94 -2.21 6.68 23.33
C GLY A 94 -0.68 6.70 23.20
N GLY A 95 -0.15 6.93 21.99
CA GLY A 95 1.27 7.12 21.72
C GLY A 95 1.96 5.87 21.17
N GLY A 96 3.14 6.09 20.56
CA GLY A 96 3.87 5.05 19.84
C GLY A 96 3.44 4.91 18.38
N THR A 97 4.15 4.03 17.67
CA THR A 97 3.92 3.75 16.25
C THR A 97 3.33 2.38 16.05
N LEU A 98 2.58 2.21 14.96
CA LEU A 98 2.07 0.92 14.52
C LEU A 98 3.17 -0.15 14.49
N ARG A 99 2.84 -1.32 15.03
CA ARG A 99 3.67 -2.51 15.06
C ARG A 99 2.87 -3.69 14.57
N ARG A 100 3.55 -4.66 13.96
CA ARG A 100 2.97 -5.94 13.54
C ARG A 100 3.91 -7.10 13.89
N ASP A 101 3.34 -8.30 14.04
CA ASP A 101 4.11 -9.53 14.14
C ASP A 101 3.36 -10.65 13.40
N ILE A 102 3.33 -10.52 12.07
CA ILE A 102 2.60 -11.47 11.23
C ILE A 102 3.13 -12.90 11.40
N ALA A 103 2.22 -13.86 11.40
CA ALA A 103 2.50 -15.27 11.69
C ALA A 103 3.30 -15.47 13.00
N GLY A 104 3.09 -14.59 13.97
CA GLY A 104 3.75 -14.63 15.27
C GLY A 104 3.37 -15.88 16.06
N ASN A 105 4.35 -16.50 16.73
CA ASN A 105 4.12 -17.74 17.49
C ASN A 105 3.57 -17.50 18.92
N ARG A 106 2.77 -16.44 19.10
CA ARG A 106 2.23 -16.06 20.42
C ARG A 106 1.24 -17.10 20.95
N PHE A 107 0.48 -17.70 20.05
CA PHE A 107 -0.48 -18.76 20.35
C PHE A 107 -0.09 -20.01 19.53
N PRO A 108 0.75 -20.91 20.06
CA PRO A 108 1.27 -22.02 19.27
C PRO A 108 0.28 -23.17 19.02
N ASN A 109 -0.86 -23.21 19.73
CA ASN A 109 -1.78 -24.35 19.73
C ASN A 109 -3.27 -23.93 19.81
N PRO A 110 -4.00 -23.90 18.68
CA PRO A 110 -3.47 -23.96 17.31
C PRO A 110 -2.69 -22.67 16.98
N PRO A 111 -1.71 -22.73 16.05
CA PRO A 111 -1.09 -21.51 15.52
C PRO A 111 -2.14 -20.61 14.87
N PRO A 112 -1.98 -19.28 14.90
CA PRO A 112 -2.87 -18.40 14.17
C PRO A 112 -2.79 -18.69 12.67
N SER A 113 -3.90 -18.49 11.97
CA SER A 113 -4.05 -18.79 10.55
C SER A 113 -4.59 -17.57 9.80
N LEU A 114 -4.34 -17.51 8.50
CA LEU A 114 -5.13 -16.66 7.60
C LEU A 114 -6.50 -17.32 7.34
N THR A 115 -7.43 -16.59 6.74
CA THR A 115 -8.73 -17.13 6.34
C THR A 115 -8.56 -18.32 5.38
N ARG A 116 -9.19 -19.43 5.69
CA ARG A 116 -9.09 -20.68 4.94
C ARG A 116 -9.99 -20.63 3.70
N PRO A 117 -9.45 -20.91 2.50
CA PRO A 117 -10.23 -20.87 1.25
C PRO A 117 -11.39 -21.87 1.24
N GLY A 118 -11.23 -23.02 1.89
CA GLY A 118 -12.31 -24.02 1.98
C GLY A 118 -13.54 -23.53 2.74
N ILE A 119 -13.36 -22.70 3.79
CA ILE A 119 -14.49 -22.08 4.50
C ILE A 119 -15.20 -21.06 3.60
N VAL A 120 -14.43 -20.26 2.85
CA VAL A 120 -14.99 -19.32 1.87
C VAL A 120 -15.77 -20.06 0.78
N ASP A 121 -15.27 -21.20 0.30
CA ASP A 121 -15.96 -22.03 -0.70
C ASP A 121 -17.29 -22.58 -0.15
N LEU A 122 -17.35 -22.99 1.13
CA LEU A 122 -18.59 -23.40 1.80
C LEU A 122 -19.63 -22.26 1.81
N ILE A 123 -19.20 -21.06 2.21
CA ILE A 123 -20.09 -19.89 2.27
C ILE A 123 -20.57 -19.51 0.87
N ALA A 124 -19.65 -19.36 -0.08
CA ALA A 124 -19.92 -18.78 -1.39
C ALA A 124 -20.55 -19.76 -2.40
N THR A 125 -20.34 -21.07 -2.27
CA THR A 125 -20.70 -22.02 -3.35
C THR A 125 -21.41 -23.29 -2.89
N ASP A 126 -21.25 -23.73 -1.63
CA ASP A 126 -21.87 -24.98 -1.19
C ASP A 126 -23.40 -24.85 -1.09
N PRO A 127 -24.18 -25.70 -1.78
CA PRO A 127 -25.63 -25.61 -1.83
C PRO A 127 -26.32 -26.05 -0.52
N SER A 128 -25.60 -26.67 0.41
CA SER A 128 -26.14 -27.03 1.74
C SER A 128 -26.14 -25.85 2.72
N ILE A 129 -25.36 -24.80 2.45
CA ILE A 129 -25.32 -23.58 3.26
C ILE A 129 -26.35 -22.60 2.69
N THR A 130 -27.50 -22.46 3.34
CA THR A 130 -28.70 -21.81 2.77
C THR A 130 -29.33 -20.73 3.67
N SER A 131 -28.83 -20.54 4.90
CA SER A 131 -29.37 -19.54 5.83
C SER A 131 -28.27 -18.81 6.58
N HIS A 132 -28.51 -17.55 6.96
CA HIS A 132 -27.56 -16.76 7.76
C HIS A 132 -27.25 -17.45 9.09
N THR A 133 -28.23 -18.12 9.70
CA THR A 133 -28.04 -18.86 10.96
C THR A 133 -26.86 -19.84 10.89
N GLN A 134 -26.68 -20.54 9.75
CA GLN A 134 -25.57 -21.49 9.59
C GLN A 134 -24.21 -20.82 9.69
N ILE A 135 -24.03 -19.62 9.11
CA ILE A 135 -22.73 -18.97 9.05
C ILE A 135 -22.47 -18.03 10.24
N VAL A 136 -23.49 -17.48 10.90
CA VAL A 136 -23.29 -16.50 12.01
C VAL A 136 -23.50 -17.06 13.41
N ARG A 137 -24.20 -18.19 13.55
CA ARG A 137 -24.40 -18.87 14.84
C ARG A 137 -23.85 -20.30 14.84
N GLY A 138 -23.44 -20.77 13.68
CA GLY A 138 -23.11 -22.15 13.45
C GLY A 138 -24.37 -22.99 13.26
N GLY A 139 -24.29 -23.95 12.34
CA GLY A 139 -25.41 -24.80 11.99
C GLY A 139 -24.97 -26.03 11.22
N THR A 140 -25.93 -26.88 10.87
CA THR A 140 -25.66 -28.09 10.09
C THR A 140 -24.92 -27.74 8.80
N GLY A 141 -23.82 -28.43 8.51
CA GLY A 141 -23.00 -28.22 7.32
C GLY A 141 -21.91 -27.15 7.45
N PHE A 142 -21.97 -26.28 8.45
CA PHE A 142 -20.95 -25.25 8.68
C PHE A 142 -20.11 -25.58 9.93
N THR A 143 -19.14 -26.48 9.73
CA THR A 143 -18.22 -26.96 10.77
C THR A 143 -16.78 -26.67 10.40
N ASP A 144 -15.95 -26.46 11.40
CA ASP A 144 -14.52 -26.30 11.24
C ASP A 144 -13.92 -27.60 10.69
N PRO A 145 -13.20 -27.58 9.55
CA PRO A 145 -12.72 -28.79 8.89
C PRO A 145 -11.63 -29.52 9.67
N ASP A 146 -10.90 -28.82 10.54
CA ASP A 146 -9.77 -29.37 11.28
C ASP A 146 -10.22 -30.01 12.60
N THR A 147 -11.26 -29.47 13.23
CA THR A 147 -11.74 -29.86 14.56
C THR A 147 -13.12 -30.54 14.54
N GLY A 148 -13.87 -30.40 13.45
CA GLY A 148 -15.24 -30.90 13.30
C GLY A 148 -16.26 -30.19 14.21
N ARG A 149 -15.88 -29.10 14.87
CA ARG A 149 -16.77 -28.33 15.76
C ARG A 149 -17.66 -27.38 14.96
N VAL A 150 -18.73 -26.94 15.59
CA VAL A 150 -19.52 -25.81 15.09
C VAL A 150 -18.57 -24.63 14.88
N HIS A 151 -18.70 -23.99 13.73
CA HIS A 151 -17.87 -22.85 13.33
C HIS A 151 -18.76 -21.70 12.91
N THR A 152 -18.20 -20.49 12.83
CA THR A 152 -18.88 -19.28 12.38
C THR A 152 -17.95 -18.47 11.48
N TRP A 153 -18.54 -17.58 10.69
CA TRP A 153 -17.77 -16.66 9.87
C TRP A 153 -16.96 -15.67 10.71
N GLU A 154 -17.45 -15.31 11.91
CA GLU A 154 -16.70 -14.53 12.89
C GLU A 154 -15.47 -15.29 13.41
N GLU A 155 -15.61 -16.56 13.82
CA GLU A 155 -14.47 -17.38 14.26
C GLU A 155 -13.43 -17.60 13.15
N GLU A 156 -13.85 -17.72 11.88
CA GLU A 156 -12.90 -17.78 10.76
C GLU A 156 -12.17 -16.46 10.54
N HIS A 157 -12.87 -15.34 10.70
CA HIS A 157 -12.33 -13.99 10.62
C HIS A 157 -11.27 -13.73 11.72
N ASP A 158 -11.52 -14.23 12.93
CA ASP A 158 -10.65 -14.03 14.10
C ASP A 158 -9.25 -14.58 13.87
N ASN A 159 -9.13 -15.67 13.11
CA ASN A 159 -7.85 -16.26 12.75
C ASN A 159 -6.90 -15.20 12.16
N THR A 160 -7.38 -14.41 11.19
CA THR A 160 -6.57 -13.40 10.50
C THR A 160 -6.17 -12.25 11.42
N HIS A 161 -7.05 -11.84 12.34
CA HIS A 161 -6.71 -10.85 13.38
C HIS A 161 -5.52 -11.30 14.23
N VAL A 162 -5.58 -12.54 14.74
CA VAL A 162 -4.49 -13.10 15.55
C VAL A 162 -3.24 -13.33 14.70
N TRP A 163 -3.39 -13.70 13.43
CA TRP A 163 -2.28 -13.92 12.51
C TRP A 163 -1.51 -12.64 12.22
N VAL A 164 -2.18 -11.49 12.09
CA VAL A 164 -1.47 -10.21 11.92
C VAL A 164 -0.76 -9.78 13.21
N GLY A 165 -1.38 -10.08 14.36
CA GLY A 165 -0.80 -9.86 15.67
C GLY A 165 -0.81 -8.39 16.11
N GLU A 166 -0.03 -8.07 17.13
CA GLU A 166 0.03 -6.74 17.78
C GLU A 166 -1.37 -6.17 18.04
N ILE A 167 -1.70 -4.94 17.60
CA ILE A 167 -3.04 -4.36 17.87
C ILE A 167 -4.16 -5.03 17.06
N MET A 168 -3.86 -5.67 15.93
CA MET A 168 -4.87 -6.38 15.15
C MET A 168 -5.47 -7.56 15.90
N GLN A 169 -4.79 -8.14 16.90
CA GLN A 169 -5.35 -9.23 17.70
C GLN A 169 -6.23 -8.76 18.88
N ASP A 170 -6.24 -7.46 19.16
CA ASP A 170 -7.01 -6.86 20.25
C ASP A 170 -8.30 -6.29 19.68
N VAL A 171 -9.44 -6.85 20.11
CA VAL A 171 -10.74 -6.50 19.56
C VAL A 171 -10.98 -4.98 19.61
N VAL A 172 -10.66 -4.30 20.71
CA VAL A 172 -10.97 -2.86 20.87
C VAL A 172 -10.05 -1.97 20.04
N THR A 173 -8.81 -2.38 19.80
CA THR A 173 -7.78 -1.51 19.19
C THR A 173 -7.42 -1.91 17.76
N ALA A 174 -7.94 -3.02 17.25
CA ALA A 174 -7.63 -3.53 15.91
C ALA A 174 -7.83 -2.49 14.79
N PRO A 175 -8.90 -1.66 14.77
CA PRO A 175 -9.05 -0.61 13.75
C PRO A 175 -7.98 0.48 13.77
N GLY A 176 -7.14 0.53 14.82
CA GLY A 176 -5.95 1.38 14.83
C GLY A 176 -4.94 1.00 13.75
N ASP A 177 -4.95 -0.24 13.27
CA ASP A 177 -4.20 -0.67 12.09
C ASP A 177 -5.09 -0.54 10.84
N PRO A 178 -4.70 0.25 9.81
CA PRO A 178 -5.46 0.37 8.57
C PRO A 178 -5.78 -0.94 7.86
N VAL A 179 -4.98 -2.01 8.05
CA VAL A 179 -5.27 -3.35 7.52
C VAL A 179 -6.64 -3.89 7.96
N PHE A 180 -7.14 -3.46 9.13
CA PHE A 180 -8.48 -3.79 9.63
C PHE A 180 -9.56 -3.60 8.57
N PHE A 181 -9.58 -2.43 7.92
CA PHE A 181 -10.64 -2.09 6.97
C PHE A 181 -10.55 -2.95 5.70
N PHE A 182 -9.35 -3.32 5.25
CA PHE A 182 -9.18 -4.23 4.11
C PHE A 182 -9.62 -5.65 4.45
N HIS A 183 -9.32 -6.13 5.67
CA HIS A 183 -9.78 -7.44 6.16
C HIS A 183 -11.30 -7.48 6.30
N HIS A 184 -11.92 -6.50 6.94
CA HIS A 184 -13.38 -6.46 7.08
C HIS A 184 -14.11 -6.24 5.75
N THR A 185 -13.50 -5.54 4.79
CA THR A 185 -14.04 -5.46 3.41
C THR A 185 -14.02 -6.83 2.74
N PHE A 186 -13.03 -7.69 3.04
CA PHE A 186 -13.02 -9.08 2.57
C PHE A 186 -14.08 -9.95 3.24
N ILE A 187 -14.28 -9.79 4.56
CA ILE A 187 -15.36 -10.47 5.29
C ILE A 187 -16.72 -10.10 4.72
N ASP A 188 -16.94 -8.82 4.42
CA ASP A 188 -18.17 -8.35 3.81
C ASP A 188 -18.36 -8.86 2.38
N TYR A 189 -17.30 -8.88 1.58
CA TYR A 189 -17.32 -9.48 0.24
C TYR A 189 -17.79 -10.94 0.26
N VAL A 190 -17.25 -11.77 1.16
CA VAL A 190 -17.67 -13.18 1.28
C VAL A 190 -19.12 -13.28 1.75
N TRP A 191 -19.56 -12.39 2.65
CA TRP A 191 -20.97 -12.33 3.03
C TRP A 191 -21.86 -11.93 1.86
N GLU A 192 -21.44 -10.99 1.02
CA GLU A 192 -22.17 -10.58 -0.18
C GLU A 192 -22.29 -11.72 -1.20
N LEU A 193 -21.25 -12.53 -1.38
CA LEU A 193 -21.34 -13.76 -2.19
C LEU A 193 -22.40 -14.72 -1.65
N PHE A 194 -22.50 -14.87 -0.33
CA PHE A 194 -23.53 -15.68 0.30
C PHE A 194 -24.93 -15.12 0.05
N ARG A 195 -25.13 -13.81 0.23
CA ARG A 195 -26.41 -13.13 -0.02
C ARG A 195 -26.87 -13.34 -1.46
N GLN A 196 -25.96 -13.18 -2.42
CA GLN A 196 -26.24 -13.42 -3.84
C GLN A 196 -26.55 -14.90 -4.14
N LYS A 197 -25.89 -15.84 -3.44
CA LYS A 197 -26.18 -17.28 -3.57
C LYS A 197 -27.59 -17.64 -3.10
N ILE A 198 -28.02 -17.12 -1.95
CA ILE A 198 -29.33 -17.48 -1.37
C ILE A 198 -30.49 -16.64 -1.91
N ASN A 199 -30.21 -15.47 -2.48
CA ASN A 199 -31.18 -14.57 -3.07
C ASN A 199 -30.76 -14.11 -4.49
N PRO A 200 -30.58 -15.03 -5.44
CA PRO A 200 -30.02 -14.72 -6.76
C PRO A 200 -30.90 -13.80 -7.62
N ASN A 201 -32.20 -13.72 -7.31
CA ASN A 201 -33.16 -12.88 -8.03
C ASN A 201 -33.46 -11.56 -7.31
N GLY A 202 -32.95 -11.36 -6.07
CA GLY A 202 -33.28 -10.19 -5.26
C GLY A 202 -34.75 -10.11 -4.85
N ASP A 203 -35.47 -11.24 -4.82
CA ASP A 203 -36.91 -11.30 -4.54
C ASP A 203 -37.22 -11.71 -3.08
N ILE A 204 -36.19 -12.08 -2.32
CA ILE A 204 -36.29 -12.39 -0.89
C ILE A 204 -35.83 -11.20 -0.06
N ASP A 205 -36.59 -10.88 0.98
CA ASP A 205 -36.19 -9.91 2.00
C ASP A 205 -35.22 -10.57 3.00
N LEU A 206 -33.92 -10.31 2.85
CA LEU A 206 -32.88 -10.92 3.67
C LEU A 206 -32.94 -10.53 5.16
N ARG A 207 -33.72 -9.49 5.51
CA ARG A 207 -34.01 -9.14 6.91
C ARG A 207 -34.78 -10.25 7.62
N GLU A 208 -35.60 -11.01 6.88
CA GLU A 208 -36.43 -12.08 7.41
C GLU A 208 -35.65 -13.39 7.62
N ASP A 209 -34.45 -13.52 7.05
CA ASP A 209 -33.52 -14.64 7.32
C ASP A 209 -32.58 -14.36 8.52
N TYR A 210 -32.70 -13.19 9.15
CA TYR A 210 -31.92 -12.86 10.33
C TYR A 210 -32.25 -13.81 11.51
N PRO A 211 -31.26 -14.36 12.24
CA PRO A 211 -31.53 -15.33 13.30
C PRO A 211 -32.36 -14.77 14.47
N ASN A 212 -33.41 -15.47 14.86
CA ASN A 212 -34.21 -15.12 16.03
C ASN A 212 -33.45 -15.49 17.33
N VAL A 213 -32.90 -14.47 18.01
CA VAL A 213 -32.14 -14.60 19.26
C VAL A 213 -32.58 -13.52 20.26
N GLU A 214 -32.15 -13.66 21.51
CA GLU A 214 -32.38 -12.67 22.56
C GLU A 214 -31.16 -11.77 22.79
N GLY A 215 -31.34 -10.72 23.60
CA GLY A 215 -30.25 -9.83 24.01
C GLY A 215 -29.88 -8.77 22.97
N PRO A 216 -28.65 -8.24 23.01
CA PRO A 216 -28.19 -7.17 22.11
C PRO A 216 -28.28 -7.52 20.62
N HIS A 217 -28.26 -8.81 20.27
CA HIS A 217 -28.37 -9.29 18.91
C HIS A 217 -29.80 -9.67 18.48
N ALA A 218 -30.81 -9.41 19.30
CA ALA A 218 -32.20 -9.69 18.92
C ALA A 218 -32.58 -8.92 17.64
N PRO A 219 -33.41 -9.47 16.74
CA PRO A 219 -33.65 -8.89 15.41
C PRO A 219 -34.09 -7.40 15.44
N ASP A 220 -34.93 -7.05 16.42
CA ASP A 220 -35.47 -5.71 16.65
C ASP A 220 -34.64 -4.86 17.63
N ALA A 221 -33.60 -5.40 18.23
CA ALA A 221 -32.75 -4.63 19.13
C ALA A 221 -31.94 -3.59 18.35
N PRO A 222 -31.66 -2.42 18.95
CA PRO A 222 -30.77 -1.43 18.36
C PRO A 222 -29.40 -2.02 18.09
N ILE A 223 -28.84 -1.73 16.92
CA ILE A 223 -27.56 -2.29 16.48
C ILE A 223 -26.35 -1.77 17.28
N GLY A 224 -26.51 -0.71 18.06
CA GLY A 224 -25.42 -0.08 18.83
C GLY A 224 -24.43 0.68 17.93
N GLY A 225 -24.15 1.94 18.27
CA GLY A 225 -23.24 2.79 17.48
C GLY A 225 -23.84 3.41 16.22
N PHE A 226 -24.91 2.83 15.65
CA PHE A 226 -25.65 3.39 14.51
C PHE A 226 -27.11 3.69 14.91
N PRO A 227 -27.45 4.96 15.19
CA PRO A 227 -28.79 5.33 15.65
C PRO A 227 -29.87 5.03 14.62
N GLY A 228 -31.00 4.51 15.09
CA GLY A 228 -32.19 4.30 14.25
C GLY A 228 -32.17 3.05 13.37
N ILE A 229 -31.17 2.18 13.55
CA ILE A 229 -31.04 0.91 12.81
C ILE A 229 -31.13 -0.27 13.79
N SER A 230 -31.96 -1.25 13.49
CA SER A 230 -32.02 -2.54 14.18
C SER A 230 -31.05 -3.56 13.58
N ASN A 231 -30.77 -4.64 14.30
CA ASN A 231 -29.89 -5.70 13.80
C ASN A 231 -30.37 -6.30 12.46
N ARG A 232 -31.66 -6.62 12.32
CA ARG A 232 -32.17 -7.13 11.04
C ARG A 232 -32.16 -6.08 9.94
N GLU A 233 -32.32 -4.79 10.26
CA GLU A 233 -32.26 -3.73 9.25
C GLU A 233 -30.87 -3.61 8.64
N ALA A 234 -29.81 -3.89 9.41
CA ALA A 234 -28.44 -3.95 8.89
C ALA A 234 -28.22 -5.07 7.85
N TYR A 235 -29.16 -6.02 7.74
CA TYR A 235 -29.18 -7.08 6.73
C TYR A 235 -29.94 -6.65 5.46
N SER A 236 -30.50 -5.45 5.41
CA SER A 236 -31.14 -4.89 4.20
C SER A 236 -30.18 -4.82 3.01
N ASP A 237 -30.72 -4.96 1.79
CA ASP A 237 -29.97 -4.74 0.54
C ASP A 237 -29.55 -3.27 0.36
N GLU A 238 -30.15 -2.33 1.10
CA GLU A 238 -29.78 -0.90 1.11
C GLU A 238 -28.30 -0.67 1.44
N TYR A 239 -27.73 -1.52 2.31
CA TYR A 239 -26.34 -1.41 2.75
C TYR A 239 -25.38 -2.29 1.93
N SER A 240 -25.88 -3.05 0.97
CA SER A 240 -25.05 -3.87 0.09
C SER A 240 -24.08 -3.03 -0.73
N ARG A 241 -23.00 -3.69 -1.16
CA ARG A 241 -21.95 -3.10 -1.99
C ARG A 241 -21.58 -4.07 -3.11
N MET A 242 -21.07 -3.52 -4.21
CA MET A 242 -20.53 -4.31 -5.30
C MET A 242 -19.02 -4.48 -5.10
N TYR A 243 -18.56 -5.71 -5.23
CA TYR A 243 -17.16 -6.06 -5.05
C TYR A 243 -16.54 -6.53 -6.36
N ALA A 244 -15.27 -6.21 -6.56
CA ALA A 244 -14.49 -6.85 -7.61
C ALA A 244 -14.35 -8.35 -7.31
N PRO A 245 -14.49 -9.23 -8.32
CA PRO A 245 -14.36 -10.67 -8.09
C PRO A 245 -12.94 -11.01 -7.60
N HIS A 246 -12.86 -12.00 -6.72
CA HIS A 246 -11.60 -12.55 -6.22
C HIS A 246 -10.62 -12.91 -7.36
N PRO A 247 -9.29 -12.67 -7.22
CA PRO A 247 -8.26 -13.09 -8.18
C PRO A 247 -8.15 -14.60 -8.44
N THR A 248 -8.52 -15.05 -9.64
CA THR A 248 -8.37 -16.43 -10.10
C THR A 248 -7.32 -16.53 -11.20
N CYS A 249 -6.81 -17.73 -11.46
CA CYS A 249 -5.97 -17.98 -12.61
C CYS A 249 -6.68 -17.61 -13.93
N SER A 250 -8.00 -17.79 -14.02
CA SER A 250 -8.82 -17.53 -15.21
C SER A 250 -8.95 -16.05 -15.54
N ASN A 251 -8.91 -15.19 -14.51
CA ASN A 251 -8.93 -13.74 -14.68
C ASN A 251 -7.52 -13.11 -14.60
N ASN A 252 -6.47 -13.91 -14.86
CA ASN A 252 -5.07 -13.47 -14.80
C ASN A 252 -4.71 -12.83 -13.44
N CYS A 253 -5.20 -13.42 -12.35
CA CYS A 253 -5.05 -12.92 -10.98
C CYS A 253 -5.52 -11.47 -10.82
N GLY A 254 -6.65 -11.12 -11.43
CA GLY A 254 -7.19 -9.76 -11.44
C GLY A 254 -6.26 -8.72 -12.10
N GLY A 255 -5.30 -9.16 -12.93
CA GLY A 255 -4.25 -8.31 -13.49
C GLY A 255 -3.07 -8.04 -12.54
N SER A 256 -3.11 -8.54 -11.30
CA SER A 256 -2.11 -8.28 -10.26
C SER A 256 -0.90 -9.21 -10.33
N THR A 257 -0.36 -9.46 -11.52
CA THR A 257 0.74 -10.42 -11.75
C THR A 257 2.07 -10.04 -11.07
N GLN A 258 2.20 -8.77 -10.65
CA GLN A 258 3.30 -8.27 -9.82
C GLN A 258 3.25 -8.78 -8.36
N PHE A 259 2.06 -9.06 -7.84
CA PHE A 259 1.86 -9.48 -6.44
C PHE A 259 1.40 -10.93 -6.34
N LEU A 260 0.69 -11.42 -7.36
CA LEU A 260 0.12 -12.75 -7.38
C LEU A 260 0.77 -13.57 -8.51
N TYR A 261 0.76 -14.88 -8.34
CA TYR A 261 1.07 -15.81 -9.42
C TYR A 261 0.04 -16.93 -9.46
N CYS A 262 -0.14 -17.49 -10.66
CA CYS A 262 -0.89 -18.71 -10.84
C CYS A 262 0.09 -19.90 -10.76
N PRO A 263 -0.09 -20.87 -9.85
CA PRO A 263 0.87 -21.95 -9.66
C PRO A 263 0.91 -22.93 -10.85
N ASP A 264 2.09 -23.29 -11.35
CA ASP A 264 2.26 -24.21 -12.48
C ASP A 264 2.17 -25.71 -12.06
N GLY A 265 1.64 -26.58 -12.94
CA GLY A 265 1.96 -28.02 -12.99
C GLY A 265 1.48 -28.98 -11.86
N GLY A 266 0.17 -29.20 -11.70
CA GLY A 266 -0.40 -30.26 -10.84
C GLY A 266 -1.57 -30.96 -11.52
N THR A 267 -2.55 -31.53 -10.79
CA THR A 267 -3.89 -31.99 -11.30
C THR A 267 -4.75 -30.85 -11.90
N MET A 268 -4.08 -29.87 -12.51
CA MET A 268 -4.31 -28.43 -12.56
C MET A 268 -4.57 -28.00 -14.00
N ALA A 269 -5.63 -28.56 -14.59
CA ALA A 269 -6.23 -28.07 -15.83
C ALA A 269 -7.42 -27.10 -15.59
N ASN A 270 -7.76 -26.80 -14.33
CA ASN A 270 -8.86 -25.90 -14.00
C ASN A 270 -8.40 -24.44 -14.11
N PRO A 271 -8.97 -23.64 -15.03
CA PRO A 271 -8.64 -22.21 -15.12
C PRO A 271 -9.15 -21.43 -13.91
N ASN A 272 -10.15 -21.89 -13.15
CA ASN A 272 -10.70 -21.19 -11.98
C ASN A 272 -9.96 -21.46 -10.66
N ARG A 273 -8.71 -21.96 -10.71
CA ARG A 273 -7.90 -22.08 -9.48
C ARG A 273 -7.61 -20.71 -8.88
N ARG A 274 -7.48 -20.67 -7.55
CA ARG A 274 -7.04 -19.48 -6.82
C ARG A 274 -5.59 -19.13 -7.17
N CYS A 275 -5.30 -17.84 -7.25
CA CYS A 275 -3.92 -17.38 -7.32
C CYS A 275 -3.22 -17.59 -5.96
N ILE A 276 -1.92 -17.34 -5.91
CA ILE A 276 -1.13 -17.38 -4.68
C ILE A 276 -0.33 -16.09 -4.59
N SER A 277 -0.23 -15.55 -3.38
CA SER A 277 0.62 -14.41 -3.08
C SER A 277 2.09 -14.72 -3.31
N ARG A 278 2.83 -13.76 -3.86
CA ARG A 278 4.28 -13.86 -4.01
C ARG A 278 4.98 -13.65 -2.67
N GLU A 279 6.16 -14.25 -2.56
CA GLU A 279 7.05 -14.07 -1.43
C GLU A 279 7.93 -12.82 -1.59
N ILE A 280 8.07 -12.02 -0.54
CA ILE A 280 8.98 -10.88 -0.45
C ILE A 280 9.48 -10.70 0.99
N ASN A 281 10.75 -10.36 1.14
CA ASN A 281 11.31 -9.98 2.44
C ASN A 281 11.31 -8.46 2.60
N SER A 282 10.29 -7.93 3.27
CA SER A 282 10.02 -6.50 3.44
C SER A 282 10.39 -5.95 4.81
N ASP A 283 10.77 -6.81 5.76
CA ASP A 283 11.11 -6.43 7.15
C ASP A 283 12.53 -5.90 7.31
N LEU A 284 13.31 -6.01 6.24
CA LEU A 284 14.58 -5.33 6.12
C LEU A 284 14.34 -4.01 5.41
N VAL A 285 14.55 -2.92 6.13
CA VAL A 285 14.97 -1.68 5.48
C VAL A 285 16.27 -2.03 4.75
N PRO A 286 16.41 -1.84 3.43
CA PRO A 286 17.74 -1.83 2.83
C PRO A 286 18.57 -0.84 3.65
N ALA A 287 19.82 -1.12 4.01
CA ALA A 287 20.64 -0.21 4.83
C ALA A 287 20.70 1.25 4.27
N ALA A 288 20.30 1.46 3.01
CA ALA A 288 20.08 2.75 2.39
C ALA A 288 18.86 3.55 2.90
N ALA A 289 17.90 2.93 3.60
CA ALA A 289 16.68 3.57 4.12
C ALA A 289 16.66 3.67 5.66
N VAL A 290 17.70 3.18 6.36
CA VAL A 290 18.01 3.55 7.76
C VAL A 290 19.07 4.66 7.77
N ALA A 291 18.92 5.65 6.90
CA ALA A 291 19.31 6.98 7.36
C ALA A 291 18.26 7.36 8.40
N PRO A 292 18.62 7.95 9.56
CA PRO A 292 17.59 8.59 10.37
C PRO A 292 16.83 9.53 9.42
N ALA A 293 15.57 9.81 9.72
CA ALA A 293 14.97 11.07 9.32
C ALA A 293 15.73 12.23 10.02
N ALA A 294 17.06 12.32 9.81
CA ALA A 294 17.71 13.60 9.72
C ALA A 294 16.95 14.28 8.59
N ALA A 295 16.16 15.28 8.99
CA ALA A 295 15.42 16.16 8.12
C ALA A 295 16.08 16.24 6.74
N MET A 296 15.28 16.20 5.68
CA MET A 296 15.61 16.85 4.42
C MET A 296 16.02 18.30 4.74
N GLN A 297 17.28 18.49 5.13
CA GLN A 297 17.85 19.77 5.44
C GLN A 297 18.49 20.21 4.14
N ALA A 298 17.75 21.05 3.42
CA ALA A 298 18.39 22.04 2.59
C ALA A 298 19.36 22.82 3.50
N MET A 299 20.64 22.47 3.48
CA MET A 299 21.67 23.23 4.18
C MET A 299 22.03 24.43 3.30
N ALA A 300 21.52 25.61 3.67
CA ALA A 300 21.96 26.88 3.12
C ALA A 300 23.19 27.37 3.89
N PHE A 301 24.33 27.50 3.22
CA PHE A 301 25.51 28.13 3.80
C PHE A 301 25.43 29.65 3.67
N GLY A 302 25.82 30.36 4.73
CA GLY A 302 25.93 31.83 4.72
C GLY A 302 26.93 32.35 3.67
N PRO A 303 26.88 33.65 3.33
CA PRO A 303 27.56 34.25 2.19
C PRO A 303 29.10 34.21 2.21
N GLU A 304 29.74 33.70 3.26
CA GLU A 304 31.20 33.71 3.45
C GLU A 304 31.87 32.33 3.33
N ALA A 305 31.11 31.25 3.11
CA ALA A 305 31.68 29.90 3.04
C ALA A 305 32.46 29.67 1.73
N THR A 306 33.78 29.46 1.85
CA THR A 306 34.71 29.30 0.71
C THR A 306 35.00 27.84 0.33
N MET A 307 34.61 26.85 1.15
CA MET A 307 34.74 25.42 0.86
C MET A 307 33.66 24.62 1.61
N ALA A 308 32.99 23.66 0.94
CA ALA A 308 32.12 22.70 1.59
C ALA A 308 32.38 21.28 1.06
N ARG A 309 32.45 20.29 1.97
CA ARG A 309 32.52 18.86 1.67
C ARG A 309 31.28 18.18 2.26
N PHE A 310 30.54 17.46 1.43
CA PHE A 310 29.34 16.75 1.85
C PHE A 310 29.63 15.28 2.17
N GLY A 311 28.94 14.74 3.17
CA GLY A 311 28.95 13.31 3.46
C GLY A 311 28.24 12.47 2.39
N PRO A 312 28.32 11.14 2.48
CA PRO A 312 27.81 10.22 1.46
C PRO A 312 26.27 10.21 1.27
N ALA A 313 25.50 10.93 2.10
CA ALA A 313 24.04 10.95 2.08
C ALA A 313 23.39 12.19 1.44
N ALA A 314 24.18 13.17 0.98
CA ALA A 314 23.64 14.42 0.44
C ALA A 314 23.24 14.29 -1.06
N THR A 315 21.95 14.46 -1.35
CA THR A 315 21.38 14.36 -2.72
C THR A 315 21.25 15.71 -3.44
N MET A 316 21.22 16.84 -2.71
CA MET A 316 21.14 18.20 -3.24
C MET A 316 22.02 19.16 -2.44
N GLY A 317 22.81 20.02 -3.11
CA GLY A 317 23.62 21.06 -2.49
C GLY A 317 23.42 22.42 -3.16
N MET A 318 23.08 23.45 -2.37
CA MET A 318 22.99 24.85 -2.82
C MET A 318 24.15 25.66 -2.24
N PHE A 319 24.88 26.38 -3.09
CA PHE A 319 26.01 27.22 -2.67
C PHE A 319 25.66 28.70 -2.74
N GLY A 320 26.11 29.46 -1.74
CA GLY A 320 26.03 30.92 -1.75
C GLY A 320 26.89 31.56 -2.85
N PRO A 321 26.69 32.86 -3.14
CA PRO A 321 27.28 33.56 -4.28
C PRO A 321 28.81 33.70 -4.27
N ALA A 322 29.52 33.34 -3.18
CA ALA A 322 30.98 33.51 -3.03
C ALA A 322 31.79 32.20 -3.14
N ALA A 323 31.16 31.04 -3.35
CA ALA A 323 31.85 29.75 -3.33
C ALA A 323 32.72 29.52 -4.58
N ALA A 324 34.04 29.40 -4.41
CA ALA A 324 35.00 29.24 -5.51
C ALA A 324 35.25 27.78 -5.95
N ARG A 325 34.97 26.79 -5.09
CA ARG A 325 35.15 25.35 -5.36
C ARG A 325 34.11 24.51 -4.63
N ALA A 326 33.47 23.58 -5.33
CA ALA A 326 32.61 22.54 -4.76
C ALA A 326 33.02 21.14 -5.21
N GLY A 327 32.98 20.18 -4.30
CA GLY A 327 33.12 18.75 -4.60
C GLY A 327 31.94 17.97 -4.04
N PHE A 328 31.31 17.15 -4.89
CA PHE A 328 30.17 16.32 -4.51
C PHE A 328 30.59 14.89 -4.17
N SER A 329 29.75 14.21 -3.39
CA SER A 329 29.93 12.79 -3.07
C SER A 329 29.40 11.90 -4.21
N PRO A 330 29.72 10.60 -4.24
CA PRO A 330 29.29 9.68 -5.28
C PRO A 330 27.76 9.58 -5.47
N ALA A 331 26.96 9.91 -4.45
CA ALA A 331 25.50 9.77 -4.43
C ALA A 331 24.73 11.04 -4.85
N THR A 332 25.40 12.16 -5.13
CA THR A 332 24.72 13.41 -5.49
C THR A 332 24.17 13.36 -6.91
N THR A 333 22.86 13.56 -7.06
CA THR A 333 22.16 13.52 -8.36
C THR A 333 21.96 14.91 -8.99
N MET A 334 21.99 16.00 -8.19
CA MET A 334 21.76 17.37 -8.67
C MET A 334 22.58 18.43 -7.90
N GLY A 335 23.26 19.33 -8.61
CA GLY A 335 24.03 20.44 -8.02
C GLY A 335 23.66 21.79 -8.63
N MET A 336 23.37 22.79 -7.78
CA MET A 336 23.07 24.18 -8.20
C MET A 336 24.19 25.12 -7.72
N PHE A 337 24.78 25.87 -8.65
CA PHE A 337 25.87 26.79 -8.38
C PHE A 337 25.44 28.25 -8.44
N GLY A 338 25.91 29.06 -7.49
CA GLY A 338 25.79 30.52 -7.55
C GLY A 338 26.61 31.15 -8.69
N PRO A 339 26.33 32.41 -9.05
CA PRO A 339 26.85 33.08 -10.24
C PRO A 339 28.38 33.28 -10.30
N ALA A 340 29.13 33.10 -9.20
CA ALA A 340 30.58 33.32 -9.17
C ALA A 340 31.44 32.03 -9.16
N ALA A 341 30.82 30.85 -9.27
CA ALA A 341 31.56 29.58 -9.21
C ALA A 341 32.42 29.36 -10.47
N THR A 342 33.73 29.15 -10.31
CA THR A 342 34.67 29.03 -11.44
C THR A 342 35.01 27.58 -11.81
N ARG A 343 34.77 26.60 -10.91
CA ARG A 343 35.06 25.17 -11.11
C ARG A 343 34.05 24.27 -10.38
N ALA A 344 33.48 23.29 -11.10
CA ALA A 344 32.54 22.30 -10.58
C ALA A 344 32.96 20.88 -11.00
N GLY A 345 33.01 19.93 -10.05
CA GLY A 345 33.28 18.51 -10.32
C GLY A 345 32.12 17.64 -9.85
N PHE A 346 31.54 16.86 -10.76
CA PHE A 346 30.39 15.99 -10.49
C PHE A 346 30.83 14.53 -10.37
N SER A 347 30.04 13.72 -9.64
CA SER A 347 30.25 12.27 -9.60
C SER A 347 29.74 11.60 -10.89
N PRO A 348 30.15 10.35 -11.17
CA PRO A 348 29.65 9.58 -12.32
C PRO A 348 28.13 9.32 -12.31
N ALA A 349 27.46 9.46 -11.17
CA ALA A 349 26.02 9.23 -10.99
C ALA A 349 25.16 10.49 -11.14
N ALA A 350 25.78 11.66 -11.37
CA ALA A 350 25.05 12.91 -11.52
C ALA A 350 24.32 12.96 -12.87
N THR A 351 23.00 13.16 -12.83
CA THR A 351 22.14 13.19 -14.03
C THR A 351 21.89 14.62 -14.53
N MET A 352 22.08 15.66 -13.69
CA MET A 352 21.82 17.05 -14.08
C MET A 352 22.68 18.07 -13.30
N GLY A 353 23.24 19.07 -13.98
CA GLY A 353 23.98 20.19 -13.38
C GLY A 353 23.52 21.54 -13.93
N MET A 354 23.33 22.54 -13.07
CA MET A 354 22.96 23.91 -13.45
C MET A 354 24.04 24.91 -13.03
N PHE A 355 24.48 25.77 -13.96
CA PHE A 355 25.57 26.72 -13.76
C PHE A 355 25.11 28.18 -13.89
N GLY A 356 25.75 29.05 -13.11
CA GLY A 356 25.67 30.50 -13.30
C GLY A 356 26.69 31.02 -14.33
N LEU A 357 26.52 32.29 -14.71
CA LEU A 357 27.21 32.96 -15.83
C LEU A 357 28.76 33.01 -15.78
N ALA A 358 29.42 32.75 -14.65
CA ALA A 358 30.89 32.81 -14.53
C ALA A 358 31.62 31.44 -14.58
N ALA A 359 30.91 30.35 -14.83
CA ALA A 359 31.51 29.02 -14.88
C ALA A 359 32.44 28.86 -16.08
N SER A 360 33.71 28.51 -15.83
CA SER A 360 34.75 28.38 -16.88
C SER A 360 35.13 26.94 -17.24
N ARG A 361 34.80 25.95 -16.39
CA ARG A 361 35.05 24.51 -16.61
C ARG A 361 34.07 23.62 -15.83
N ALA A 362 33.52 22.60 -16.50
CA ALA A 362 32.71 21.53 -15.92
C ALA A 362 33.22 20.16 -16.38
N LEU A 363 33.27 19.17 -15.47
CA LEU A 363 33.65 17.79 -15.75
C LEU A 363 32.47 16.87 -15.41
N PHE A 364 32.04 16.05 -16.37
CA PHE A 364 30.91 15.13 -16.25
C PHE A 364 31.35 13.67 -16.35
N GLY A 365 30.59 12.77 -15.73
CA GLY A 365 30.69 11.33 -15.98
C GLY A 365 29.90 10.90 -17.23
N PRO A 366 30.10 9.65 -17.70
CA PRO A 366 29.60 9.16 -18.99
C PRO A 366 28.06 9.08 -19.14
N ALA A 367 27.28 9.27 -18.07
CA ALA A 367 25.82 9.18 -18.08
C ALA A 367 25.08 10.55 -17.98
N ALA A 368 25.80 11.67 -17.97
CA ALA A 368 25.21 12.97 -17.68
C ALA A 368 24.53 13.63 -18.91
N MET A 369 23.37 14.26 -18.69
CA MET A 369 22.74 15.19 -19.65
C MET A 369 22.99 16.64 -19.22
N SER A 370 23.49 17.50 -20.12
CA SER A 370 23.60 18.94 -19.87
C SER A 370 22.32 19.67 -20.29
N ARG A 371 21.91 20.68 -19.52
CA ARG A 371 20.86 21.65 -19.90
C ARG A 371 21.42 23.05 -19.69
N ASP A 372 21.63 23.78 -20.79
CA ASP A 372 21.94 25.20 -20.74
C ASP A 372 20.65 25.99 -20.42
N VAL A 373 20.77 26.97 -19.53
CA VAL A 373 19.76 28.03 -19.36
C VAL A 373 20.01 29.06 -20.46
N PRO A 374 18.99 29.59 -21.16
CA PRO A 374 19.19 30.51 -22.28
C PRO A 374 20.03 31.72 -21.85
N ALA A 375 21.16 31.93 -22.55
CA ALA A 375 22.09 32.99 -22.27
C ALA A 375 21.77 34.27 -23.05
N VAL A 376 21.73 35.41 -22.36
CA VAL A 376 22.24 36.65 -22.92
C VAL A 376 23.73 36.69 -22.56
N GLY A 377 24.60 36.32 -23.51
CA GLY A 377 26.06 36.45 -23.37
C GLY A 377 26.83 35.14 -23.59
N SER A 378 27.81 35.20 -24.48
CA SER A 378 28.65 34.12 -24.95
C SER A 378 29.53 33.48 -23.85
N ALA A 379 29.22 32.25 -23.44
CA ALA A 379 30.13 31.39 -22.68
C ALA A 379 30.63 30.23 -23.56
N ARG A 380 31.95 29.99 -23.59
CA ARG A 380 32.54 28.81 -24.24
C ARG A 380 32.60 27.67 -23.22
N VAL A 381 31.76 26.66 -23.38
CA VAL A 381 31.83 25.41 -22.60
C VAL A 381 32.72 24.42 -23.38
N SER A 382 33.87 24.06 -22.82
CA SER A 382 34.69 22.96 -23.34
C SER A 382 34.31 21.67 -22.63
N VAL A 383 33.66 20.75 -23.36
CA VAL A 383 33.29 19.41 -22.91
C VAL A 383 34.35 18.42 -23.43
N GLU A 384 35.07 17.73 -22.55
CA GLU A 384 35.82 16.52 -22.92
C GLU A 384 34.86 15.33 -22.77
N ALA A 385 34.35 14.83 -23.88
CA ALA A 385 33.45 13.68 -23.93
C ALA A 385 34.23 12.42 -24.37
N THR A 386 34.13 11.34 -23.60
CA THR A 386 34.41 9.99 -24.09
C THR A 386 33.07 9.29 -24.32
N ASP A 387 32.76 9.11 -25.60
CA ASP A 387 31.66 8.39 -26.23
C ASP A 387 30.22 8.63 -25.76
N THR A 388 29.44 9.19 -26.69
CA THR A 388 27.97 9.39 -26.72
C THR A 388 27.37 10.38 -25.71
N VAL A 389 27.40 11.67 -26.07
CA VAL A 389 26.54 12.71 -25.44
C VAL A 389 25.51 13.19 -26.47
N ALA A 390 24.22 13.16 -26.12
CA ALA A 390 23.14 13.72 -26.94
C ALA A 390 22.76 15.12 -26.42
N VAL A 391 23.02 16.17 -27.20
CA VAL A 391 22.59 17.55 -26.91
C VAL A 391 21.17 17.76 -27.44
N ARG A 392 20.21 18.11 -26.58
CA ARG A 392 18.86 18.55 -26.99
C ARG A 392 18.65 20.01 -26.60
N SER A 393 18.55 20.91 -27.57
CA SER A 393 18.05 22.28 -27.34
C SER A 393 16.52 22.28 -27.37
N ALA A 394 15.87 22.70 -26.29
CA ALA A 394 14.44 22.99 -26.30
C ALA A 394 14.24 24.45 -26.74
N LEU A 395 13.80 24.67 -27.97
CA LEU A 395 13.26 25.97 -28.39
C LEU A 395 11.75 25.95 -28.11
N SER A 396 11.31 26.68 -27.08
CA SER A 396 9.94 27.18 -27.04
C SER A 396 9.96 28.58 -27.64
N GLU A 397 9.27 28.73 -28.78
CA GLU A 397 9.09 29.91 -29.64
C GLU A 397 10.14 30.14 -30.75
N PRO A 398 9.72 30.56 -31.97
CA PRO A 398 10.63 30.79 -33.09
C PRO A 398 11.41 32.10 -32.89
N PRO A 399 12.74 32.14 -33.10
CA PRO A 399 13.48 33.39 -33.07
C PRO A 399 13.23 34.22 -34.36
N PRO A 400 13.35 35.56 -34.30
CA PRO A 400 13.28 36.41 -35.48
C PRO A 400 14.48 36.14 -36.41
N PRO A 401 14.40 36.48 -37.70
CA PRO A 401 15.45 36.14 -38.65
C PRO A 401 16.70 36.97 -38.35
N VAL A 402 17.77 36.33 -37.89
CA VAL A 402 19.09 36.94 -37.84
C VAL A 402 20.01 36.14 -38.74
N SER A 403 20.43 36.80 -39.82
CA SER A 403 21.36 36.31 -40.80
C SER A 403 22.75 36.11 -40.20
N GLY A 404 23.33 34.93 -40.43
CA GLY A 404 24.78 34.74 -40.45
C GLY A 404 25.39 34.12 -39.19
N ILE A 405 25.43 32.78 -39.15
CA ILE A 405 26.55 32.06 -38.52
C ILE A 405 26.87 30.85 -39.40
N GLN A 406 28.10 30.79 -39.92
CA GLN A 406 28.65 29.64 -40.62
C GLN A 406 29.11 28.59 -39.59
N PHE A 407 28.80 27.32 -39.83
CA PHE A 407 29.41 26.19 -39.14
C PHE A 407 30.62 25.69 -39.93
N GLN A 408 31.80 25.72 -39.33
CA GLN A 408 32.94 24.91 -39.76
C GLN A 408 33.13 23.76 -38.77
N SER A 409 32.96 22.53 -39.24
CA SER A 409 33.39 21.32 -38.53
C SER A 409 34.70 20.83 -39.12
N SER A 410 35.73 20.67 -38.30
CA SER A 410 36.95 19.95 -38.67
C SER A 410 37.01 18.64 -37.88
N PHE A 411 36.68 17.53 -38.51
CA PHE A 411 37.16 16.21 -38.09
C PHE A 411 37.68 15.46 -39.31
N SER A 412 38.98 15.21 -39.29
CA SER A 412 39.66 14.22 -40.10
C SER A 412 39.87 12.98 -39.23
N ASP A 413 39.12 11.91 -39.45
CA ASP A 413 39.70 10.57 -39.60
C ASP A 413 38.66 9.61 -40.20
N SER A 414 39.14 8.82 -41.13
CA SER A 414 38.49 7.75 -41.85
C SER A 414 38.67 6.44 -41.09
N ARG A 415 37.58 5.96 -40.48
CA ARG A 415 37.20 4.55 -40.26
C ARG A 415 36.23 4.49 -39.07
N ILE A 416 34.94 4.49 -39.38
CA ILE A 416 33.86 3.58 -38.93
C ILE A 416 32.59 4.02 -39.68
#